data_AF-A0AAX2KR24-F1
#
_entry.id   AF-A0AAX2KR24-F1
#
_cell.length_a   1.000
_cell.length_b   1.000
_cell.length_c   1.000
_cell.angle_alpha   90.00
_cell.angle_beta   90.00
_cell.angle_gamma   90.00
#
_symmetry.space_group_name_H-M   'P 1'
#
loop_
_entity.id
_entity.type
_entity.pdbx_description
1 polymer ?
#
loop_
_entity_poly.entity_id
_entity_poly.type
_entity_poly.pdbx_seq_one_letter_code
_entity_poly.pdbx_strand_id
1 'polypeptide(L)'
;MKQSDLTKMITKNDVIDMKHKMDKTQDTSKPYAVIDNDNIAVVGDANEIQKVEENYVIKFRVPKEFFEEIPYGATTVDKYVIFEVEYSNASVTGMNDLKIVDALLNIQPFLKEFYQKDEDGKVTIVEKTDREVLKMLSTSEDEVIYGFYKVVAAFLGVDEELIEYMLPFSVIETFTALTENHPEVFKEADAFFG
;
A
#
# COMPACT_ATOMS: atom_id res chain seq x y z
N MET A 1 14.16 26.99 -12.32
CA MET A 1 13.23 26.01 -11.74
C MET A 1 13.63 25.79 -10.29
N LYS A 2 12.68 25.90 -9.36
CA LYS A 2 12.95 25.86 -7.90
C LYS A 2 13.21 24.42 -7.44
N GLN A 3 14.17 24.29 -6.54
CA GLN A 3 14.82 23.06 -6.11
C GLN A 3 14.07 22.34 -4.96
N SER A 4 12.73 22.39 -4.90
CA SER A 4 11.99 22.00 -3.67
C SER A 4 10.95 20.87 -3.80
N ASP A 5 10.91 20.11 -4.91
CA ASP A 5 9.83 19.12 -5.11
C ASP A 5 10.25 17.64 -5.03
N LEU A 6 11.51 17.32 -4.70
CA LEU A 6 12.00 15.93 -4.82
C LEU A 6 12.29 15.19 -3.50
N THR A 7 11.89 15.76 -2.37
CA THR A 7 11.83 15.03 -1.10
C THR A 7 10.58 15.45 -0.33
N LYS A 8 9.39 15.19 -0.89
CA LYS A 8 8.19 15.21 -0.06
C LYS A 8 8.31 14.03 0.92
N MET A 9 8.54 14.34 2.19
CA MET A 9 8.31 13.38 3.27
C MET A 9 6.84 13.01 3.27
N ILE A 10 6.52 11.75 3.62
CA ILE A 10 5.15 11.29 3.92
C ILE A 10 4.46 12.35 4.78
N THR A 11 3.38 12.91 4.26
CA THR A 11 2.65 13.96 4.97
C THR A 11 1.50 13.34 5.75
N LYS A 12 1.05 14.08 6.76
CA LYS A 12 -0.15 13.76 7.55
C LYS A 12 -1.34 13.33 6.71
N ASN A 13 -1.62 14.10 5.67
CA ASN A 13 -2.83 13.95 4.89
C ASN A 13 -2.80 12.62 4.15
N ASP A 14 -1.63 12.17 3.70
CA ASP A 14 -1.51 10.93 2.94
C ASP A 14 -1.95 9.72 3.77
N VAL A 15 -1.55 9.65 5.05
CA VAL A 15 -1.89 8.54 5.96
C VAL A 15 -3.31 8.65 6.53
N ILE A 16 -3.80 9.86 6.79
CA ILE A 16 -5.19 10.07 7.22
C ILE A 16 -6.16 9.76 6.07
N ASP A 17 -5.78 10.11 4.83
CA ASP A 17 -6.57 9.81 3.65
C ASP A 17 -6.63 8.29 3.41
N MET A 18 -5.50 7.57 3.48
CA MET A 18 -5.48 6.08 3.43
C MET A 18 -6.57 5.45 4.27
N LYS A 19 -6.70 5.97 5.48
CA LYS A 19 -7.55 5.41 6.52
C LYS A 19 -9.04 5.70 6.26
N HIS A 20 -9.38 6.95 5.93
CA HIS A 20 -10.75 7.27 5.50
C HIS A 20 -11.20 6.44 4.29
N LYS A 21 -10.24 6.05 3.46
CA LYS A 21 -10.47 5.24 2.27
C LYS A 21 -10.63 3.76 2.63
N MET A 22 -9.78 3.23 3.53
CA MET A 22 -9.94 1.90 4.13
C MET A 22 -11.31 1.70 4.79
N ASP A 23 -11.84 2.67 5.52
CA ASP A 23 -13.16 2.49 6.16
C ASP A 23 -14.32 2.45 5.15
N LYS A 24 -14.25 3.25 4.07
CA LYS A 24 -15.24 3.22 2.99
C LYS A 24 -15.22 1.92 2.18
N THR A 25 -14.12 1.17 2.23
CA THR A 25 -14.07 -0.15 1.60
C THR A 25 -15.06 -1.12 2.21
N GLN A 26 -15.40 -0.98 3.50
CA GLN A 26 -16.32 -1.90 4.17
C GLN A 26 -17.72 -1.92 3.50
N ASP A 27 -18.15 -0.81 2.90
CA ASP A 27 -19.42 -0.69 2.19
C ASP A 27 -19.36 -1.02 0.68
N THR A 28 -18.24 -1.52 0.15
CA THR A 28 -18.12 -1.85 -1.28
C THR A 28 -18.96 -3.08 -1.69
N SER A 29 -19.58 -3.01 -2.87
CA SER A 29 -20.27 -4.14 -3.52
C SER A 29 -19.33 -5.07 -4.29
N LYS A 30 -18.04 -4.71 -4.42
CA LYS A 30 -17.05 -5.49 -5.18
C LYS A 30 -16.90 -6.90 -4.58
N PRO A 31 -16.90 -7.95 -5.41
CA PRO A 31 -16.77 -9.32 -4.93
C PRO A 31 -15.39 -9.58 -4.34
N TYR A 32 -15.34 -10.33 -3.24
CA TYR A 32 -14.11 -10.76 -2.57
C TYR A 32 -14.23 -12.22 -2.11
N ALA A 33 -13.10 -12.92 -1.98
CA ALA A 33 -13.08 -14.29 -1.49
C ALA A 33 -12.98 -14.32 0.04
N VAL A 34 -13.70 -15.27 0.64
CA VAL A 34 -13.68 -15.57 2.08
C VAL A 34 -13.41 -17.06 2.24
N ILE A 35 -12.44 -17.40 3.08
CA ILE A 35 -12.17 -18.79 3.45
C ILE A 35 -12.84 -19.08 4.79
N ASP A 36 -13.85 -19.96 4.79
CA ASP A 36 -14.49 -20.47 6.00
C ASP A 36 -14.33 -21.99 6.06
N ASN A 37 -13.57 -22.48 7.05
CA ASN A 37 -13.39 -23.91 7.36
C ASN A 37 -13.22 -24.81 6.12
N ASP A 38 -12.16 -24.57 5.35
CA ASP A 38 -11.77 -25.27 4.11
C ASP A 38 -12.68 -25.04 2.88
N ASN A 39 -13.66 -24.12 2.94
CA ASN A 39 -14.48 -23.73 1.79
C ASN A 39 -14.20 -22.28 1.37
N ILE A 40 -13.95 -22.08 0.07
CA ILE A 40 -13.84 -20.74 -0.55
C ILE A 40 -15.27 -20.29 -0.89
N ALA A 41 -15.76 -19.28 -0.19
CA ALA A 41 -17.02 -18.60 -0.50
C ALA A 41 -16.73 -17.23 -1.10
N VAL A 42 -17.39 -16.89 -2.21
CA VAL A 42 -17.31 -15.54 -2.81
C VAL A 42 -18.44 -14.70 -2.26
N VAL A 43 -18.11 -13.56 -1.65
CA VAL A 43 -19.08 -12.59 -1.14
C VAL A 43 -19.18 -11.44 -2.16
N GLY A 44 -20.36 -11.22 -2.73
CA GLY A 44 -20.64 -10.21 -3.78
C GLY A 44 -21.03 -10.82 -5.13
N ASP A 45 -21.40 -10.00 -6.12
CA ASP A 45 -21.67 -10.48 -7.49
C ASP A 45 -20.36 -10.71 -8.24
N ALA A 46 -20.04 -11.98 -8.50
CA ALA A 46 -18.81 -12.40 -9.19
C ALA A 46 -18.68 -11.83 -10.63
N ASN A 47 -19.75 -11.27 -11.20
CA ASN A 47 -19.71 -10.63 -12.51
C ASN A 47 -19.33 -9.14 -12.47
N GLU A 48 -19.26 -8.52 -11.28
CA GLU A 48 -18.82 -7.12 -11.09
C GLU A 48 -17.30 -6.98 -10.89
N ILE A 49 -16.49 -7.83 -11.54
CA ILE A 49 -15.05 -7.59 -11.65
C ILE A 49 -14.86 -6.48 -12.70
N GLN A 50 -15.22 -5.25 -12.34
CA GLN A 50 -14.82 -4.08 -13.12
C GLN A 50 -13.30 -4.01 -13.03
N LYS A 51 -12.63 -4.34 -14.14
CA LYS A 51 -11.24 -3.95 -14.37
C LYS A 51 -11.19 -2.43 -14.29
N VAL A 52 -10.79 -1.91 -13.14
CA VAL A 52 -10.50 -0.49 -13.03
C VAL A 52 -9.16 -0.32 -13.76
N GLU A 53 -9.20 0.30 -14.93
CA GLU A 53 -7.98 0.65 -15.67
C GLU A 53 -7.31 1.79 -14.90
N GLU A 54 -6.37 1.43 -14.02
CA GLU A 54 -5.65 2.38 -13.19
C GLU A 54 -4.16 2.32 -13.45
N ASN A 55 -3.56 3.50 -13.38
CA ASN A 55 -2.13 3.70 -13.52
C ASN A 55 -1.57 4.10 -12.15
N TYR A 56 -0.56 3.35 -11.72
CA TYR A 56 0.18 3.60 -10.50
C TYR A 56 1.59 4.06 -10.85
N VAL A 57 2.07 5.12 -10.21
CA VAL A 57 3.42 5.65 -10.47
C VAL A 57 4.28 5.46 -9.22
N ILE A 58 5.32 4.63 -9.35
CA ILE A 58 6.32 4.45 -8.30
C ILE A 58 7.60 5.18 -8.68
N LYS A 59 8.12 5.96 -7.74
CA LYS A 59 9.43 6.59 -7.87
C LYS A 59 10.48 5.72 -7.20
N PHE A 60 11.59 5.52 -7.89
CA PHE A 60 12.75 4.80 -7.41
C PHE A 60 13.91 5.77 -7.17
N ARG A 61 14.75 5.47 -6.18
CA ARG A 61 16.02 6.14 -5.92
C ARG A 61 17.12 5.09 -5.81
N VAL A 62 17.86 4.93 -6.89
CA VAL A 62 18.90 3.89 -7.04
C VAL A 62 20.29 4.55 -7.07
N PRO A 63 21.33 3.98 -6.46
CA PRO A 63 22.68 4.53 -6.56
C PRO A 63 23.15 4.57 -8.01
N LYS A 64 23.87 5.63 -8.38
CA LYS A 64 24.28 5.89 -9.77
C LYS A 64 25.20 4.79 -10.34
N GLU A 65 25.92 4.08 -9.48
CA GLU A 65 26.83 2.99 -9.86
C GLU A 65 26.13 1.76 -10.46
N PHE A 66 24.81 1.62 -10.27
CA PHE A 66 24.00 0.55 -10.87
C PHE A 66 23.65 0.81 -12.34
N PHE A 67 24.01 1.97 -12.89
CA PHE A 67 23.67 2.35 -14.26
C PHE A 67 24.93 2.51 -15.12
N GLU A 68 24.99 1.75 -16.22
CA GLU A 68 25.94 2.04 -17.32
C GLU A 68 25.54 3.34 -18.03
N GLU A 69 24.24 3.54 -18.23
CA GLU A 69 23.65 4.78 -18.78
C GLU A 69 22.43 5.19 -17.96
N ILE A 70 22.28 6.49 -17.70
CA ILE A 70 21.16 7.03 -16.91
C ILE A 70 19.86 6.93 -17.74
N PRO A 71 18.76 6.35 -17.19
CA PRO A 71 17.50 6.23 -17.91
C PRO A 71 16.93 7.57 -18.38
N TYR A 72 16.26 7.55 -19.54
CA TYR A 72 15.59 8.74 -20.07
C TYR A 72 14.51 9.25 -19.12
N GLY A 73 14.49 10.56 -18.86
CA GLY A 73 13.56 11.18 -17.91
C GLY A 73 13.97 11.08 -16.43
N ALA A 74 15.05 10.37 -16.11
CA ALA A 74 15.57 10.29 -14.75
C ALA A 74 16.27 11.59 -14.32
N THR A 75 16.16 11.92 -13.04
CA THR A 75 16.87 13.04 -12.40
C THR A 75 18.02 12.51 -11.57
N THR A 76 19.24 13.02 -11.77
CA THR A 76 20.38 12.71 -10.90
C THR A 76 20.45 13.69 -9.74
N VAL A 77 20.52 13.18 -8.52
CA VAL A 77 20.72 13.96 -7.30
C VAL A 77 21.91 13.36 -6.55
N ASP A 78 23.02 14.09 -6.54
CA ASP A 78 24.30 13.63 -5.95
C ASP A 78 24.72 12.25 -6.50
N LYS A 79 24.83 11.23 -5.64
CA LYS A 79 25.20 9.85 -6.01
C LYS A 79 24.00 8.96 -6.40
N TYR A 80 22.80 9.52 -6.51
CA TYR A 80 21.58 8.77 -6.80
C TYR A 80 20.93 9.18 -8.12
N VAL A 81 20.27 8.23 -8.76
CA VAL A 81 19.39 8.43 -9.91
C VAL A 81 17.96 8.19 -9.44
N ILE A 82 17.09 9.19 -9.66
CA ILE A 82 15.67 9.14 -9.35
C ILE A 82 14.89 9.04 -10.65
N PHE A 83 14.01 8.05 -10.77
CA PHE A 83 13.17 7.85 -11.94
C PHE A 83 11.80 7.33 -11.52
N GLU A 84 10.83 7.46 -12.43
CA GLU A 84 9.44 7.05 -12.20
C GLU A 84 9.12 5.89 -13.13
N VAL A 85 8.39 4.90 -12.63
CA VAL A 85 7.87 3.78 -13.40
C VAL A 85 6.36 3.78 -13.25
N GLU A 86 5.67 3.78 -14.40
CA GLU A 86 4.22 3.68 -14.48
C GLU A 86 3.82 2.21 -14.65
N TYR A 87 2.93 1.74 -13.78
CA TYR A 87 2.34 0.41 -13.78
C TYR A 87 0.87 0.57 -14.16
N SER A 88 0.52 0.18 -15.38
CA SER A 88 -0.85 0.22 -15.89
C SER A 88 -1.52 -1.14 -15.74
N ASN A 89 -2.82 -1.15 -15.40
CA ASN A 89 -3.63 -2.36 -15.33
C ASN A 89 -3.07 -3.41 -14.37
N ALA A 90 -2.47 -2.97 -13.26
CA ALA A 90 -2.09 -3.87 -12.19
C ALA A 90 -3.33 -4.65 -11.71
N SER A 91 -3.23 -5.97 -11.74
CA SER A 91 -4.32 -6.86 -11.36
C SER A 91 -3.84 -7.83 -10.31
N VAL A 92 -4.67 -8.06 -9.28
CA VAL A 92 -4.39 -9.05 -8.26
C VAL A 92 -4.56 -10.45 -8.86
N THR A 93 -3.49 -11.22 -8.86
CA THR A 93 -3.51 -12.66 -9.21
C THR A 93 -3.46 -13.46 -7.92
N GLY A 94 -3.98 -14.70 -7.88
CA GLY A 94 -3.98 -15.50 -6.65
C GLY A 94 -2.59 -15.74 -6.02
N MET A 95 -1.52 -15.68 -6.81
CA MET A 95 -0.14 -15.79 -6.28
C MET A 95 0.37 -14.47 -5.69
N ASN A 96 -0.03 -13.33 -6.25
CA ASN A 96 0.29 -12.03 -5.68
C ASN A 96 -0.59 -11.72 -4.49
N ASP A 97 -1.81 -12.24 -4.46
CA ASP A 97 -2.76 -12.11 -3.37
C ASP A 97 -2.21 -12.65 -2.05
N LEU A 98 -1.71 -13.89 -2.02
CA LEU A 98 -1.06 -14.46 -0.83
C LEU A 98 0.13 -13.63 -0.34
N LYS A 99 0.91 -13.05 -1.27
CA LYS A 99 2.03 -12.15 -0.92
C LYS A 99 1.54 -10.84 -0.33
N ILE A 100 0.44 -10.30 -0.84
CA ILE A 100 -0.18 -9.10 -0.29
C ILE A 100 -0.74 -9.40 1.11
N VAL A 101 -1.46 -10.50 1.28
CA VAL A 101 -2.02 -10.93 2.56
C VAL A 101 -0.91 -11.16 3.61
N ASP A 102 0.19 -11.83 3.25
CA ASP A 102 1.36 -12.00 4.12
C ASP A 102 2.00 -10.65 4.50
N ALA A 103 2.13 -9.72 3.54
CA ALA A 103 2.64 -8.38 3.82
C ALA A 103 1.68 -7.56 4.69
N LEU A 104 0.37 -7.74 4.54
CA LEU A 104 -0.65 -7.09 5.35
C LEU A 104 -0.59 -7.54 6.82
N LEU A 105 -0.21 -8.79 7.10
CA LEU A 105 0.01 -9.28 8.46
C LEU A 105 1.08 -8.47 9.20
N ASN A 106 2.16 -8.12 8.51
CA ASN A 106 3.28 -7.38 9.09
C ASN A 106 2.91 -5.93 9.43
N ILE A 107 1.97 -5.33 8.69
CA ILE A 107 1.50 -3.97 8.98
C ILE A 107 0.25 -3.94 9.86
N GLN A 108 -0.42 -5.07 10.08
CA GLN A 108 -1.64 -5.16 10.88
C GLN A 108 -1.48 -4.56 12.29
N PRO A 109 -0.38 -4.79 13.05
CA PRO A 109 -0.19 -4.17 14.35
C PRO A 109 -0.15 -2.64 14.29
N PHE A 110 0.48 -2.08 13.25
CA PHE A 110 0.51 -0.64 13.01
C PHE A 110 -0.88 -0.10 12.66
N LEU A 111 -1.63 -0.82 11.83
CA LEU A 111 -3.00 -0.43 11.48
C LEU A 111 -3.92 -0.48 12.71
N LYS A 112 -3.77 -1.48 13.59
CA LYS A 112 -4.54 -1.64 14.84
C LYS A 112 -4.46 -0.43 15.77
N GLU A 113 -3.35 0.29 15.77
CA GLU A 113 -3.18 1.53 16.58
C GLU A 113 -4.14 2.67 16.17
N PHE A 114 -4.77 2.56 15.01
CA PHE A 114 -5.78 3.50 14.51
C PHE A 114 -7.22 3.07 14.84
N TYR A 115 -7.39 1.92 15.50
CA TYR A 115 -8.68 1.36 15.85
C TYR A 115 -8.82 1.17 17.36
N GLN A 116 -10.03 1.40 17.87
CA GLN A 116 -10.42 1.10 19.23
C GLN A 116 -11.76 0.39 19.20
N LYS A 117 -11.84 -0.78 19.85
CA LYS A 117 -13.13 -1.45 20.09
C LYS A 117 -13.79 -0.82 21.31
N ASP A 118 -15.06 -0.43 21.17
CA ASP A 118 -15.89 -0.06 22.31
C ASP A 118 -16.39 -1.30 23.09
N GLU A 119 -17.11 -1.08 24.19
CA GLU A 119 -17.60 -2.14 25.07
C GLU A 119 -18.57 -3.11 24.39
N ASP A 120 -19.20 -2.70 23.28
CA ASP A 120 -20.12 -3.51 22.47
C ASP A 120 -19.39 -4.22 21.31
N GLY A 121 -18.06 -4.11 21.24
CA GLY A 121 -17.22 -4.71 20.21
C GLY A 121 -17.22 -3.95 18.88
N LYS A 122 -17.87 -2.78 18.81
CA LYS A 122 -17.88 -1.95 17.61
C LYS A 122 -16.53 -1.26 17.48
N VAL A 123 -15.93 -1.42 16.32
CA VAL A 123 -14.64 -0.79 15.99
C VAL A 123 -14.90 0.69 15.68
N THR A 124 -14.19 1.55 16.40
CA THR A 124 -14.16 2.99 16.21
C THR A 124 -12.76 3.43 15.84
N ILE A 125 -12.72 4.56 15.17
CA ILE A 125 -11.52 5.11 14.59
C ILE A 125 -10.85 6.05 15.59
N VAL A 126 -9.58 5.79 15.91
CA VAL A 126 -8.75 6.71 16.68
C VAL A 126 -8.07 7.67 15.72
N GLU A 127 -8.56 8.91 15.64
CA GLU A 127 -7.84 9.97 14.92
C GLU A 127 -6.47 10.21 15.58
N LYS A 128 -5.42 10.23 14.76
CA LYS A 128 -4.04 10.51 15.18
C LYS A 128 -3.59 11.79 14.49
N THR A 129 -2.86 12.62 15.21
CA THR A 129 -2.20 13.79 14.62
C THR A 129 -1.03 13.37 13.73
N ASP A 130 -0.60 14.25 12.84
CA ASP A 130 0.57 14.13 11.94
C ASP A 130 1.79 13.64 12.70
N ARG A 131 1.99 14.25 13.88
CA ARG A 131 3.15 14.02 14.72
C ARG A 131 3.08 12.65 15.36
N GLU A 132 1.88 12.17 15.70
CA GLU A 132 1.69 10.83 16.24
C GLU A 132 1.91 9.78 15.15
N VAL A 133 1.41 9.99 13.94
CA VAL A 133 1.64 9.09 12.79
C VAL A 133 3.13 9.04 12.42
N LEU A 134 3.78 10.19 12.27
CA LEU A 134 5.22 10.28 12.02
C LEU A 134 6.01 9.61 13.12
N LYS A 135 5.62 9.81 14.38
CA LYS A 135 6.25 9.15 15.52
C LYS A 135 6.07 7.63 15.42
N MET A 136 4.85 7.15 15.19
CA MET A 136 4.54 5.74 15.02
C MET A 136 5.39 5.13 13.89
N LEU A 137 5.45 5.75 12.71
CA LEU A 137 6.30 5.29 11.61
C LEU A 137 7.79 5.29 11.98
N SER A 138 8.28 6.34 12.65
CA SER A 138 9.69 6.45 13.06
C SER A 138 10.09 5.47 14.18
N THR A 139 9.11 4.98 14.94
CA THR A 139 9.32 4.02 16.02
C THR A 139 8.79 2.63 15.68
N SER A 140 8.26 2.46 14.47
CA SER A 140 7.82 1.16 13.98
C SER A 140 9.04 0.29 13.72
N GLU A 141 8.87 -1.00 13.90
CA GLU A 141 9.90 -1.97 13.52
C GLU A 141 10.10 -1.90 12.01
N ASP A 142 11.33 -2.15 11.55
CA ASP A 142 11.66 -2.13 10.11
C ASP A 142 10.73 -3.06 9.31
N GLU A 143 10.26 -4.14 9.93
CA GLU A 143 9.29 -5.09 9.35
C GLU A 143 7.94 -4.46 9.00
N VAL A 144 7.45 -3.51 9.79
CA VAL A 144 6.20 -2.78 9.50
C VAL A 144 6.40 -1.86 8.31
N ILE A 145 7.49 -1.08 8.31
CA ILE A 145 7.80 -0.17 7.19
C ILE A 145 7.97 -0.99 5.91
N TYR A 146 8.73 -2.08 6.00
CA TYR A 146 8.95 -2.98 4.88
C TYR A 146 7.67 -3.72 4.43
N GLY A 147 6.73 -3.96 5.35
CA GLY A 147 5.40 -4.50 5.02
C GLY A 147 4.63 -3.62 4.05
N PHE A 148 4.61 -2.29 4.23
CA PHE A 148 3.99 -1.37 3.26
C PHE A 148 4.60 -1.49 1.87
N TYR A 149 5.93 -1.59 1.81
CA TYR A 149 6.66 -1.74 0.57
C TYR A 149 6.34 -3.07 -0.11
N LYS A 150 6.26 -4.17 0.67
CA LYS A 150 5.91 -5.49 0.16
C LYS A 150 4.48 -5.56 -0.38
N VAL A 151 3.51 -4.90 0.26
CA VAL A 151 2.13 -4.82 -0.27
C VAL A 151 2.14 -4.17 -1.65
N VAL A 152 2.76 -2.99 -1.76
CA VAL A 152 2.83 -2.24 -3.02
C VAL A 152 3.60 -3.01 -4.09
N ALA A 153 4.73 -3.60 -3.73
CA ALA A 153 5.55 -4.39 -4.65
C ALA A 153 4.80 -5.63 -5.16
N ALA A 154 4.14 -6.38 -4.27
CA ALA A 154 3.37 -7.56 -4.63
C ALA A 154 2.18 -7.21 -5.53
N PHE A 155 1.49 -6.11 -5.24
CA PHE A 155 0.37 -5.64 -6.06
C PHE A 155 0.81 -5.21 -7.46
N LEU A 156 1.87 -4.39 -7.56
CA LEU A 156 2.36 -3.88 -8.84
C LEU A 156 3.23 -4.87 -9.62
N GLY A 157 3.65 -5.98 -9.00
CA GLY A 157 4.60 -6.92 -9.59
C GLY A 157 6.03 -6.37 -9.67
N VAL A 158 6.43 -5.54 -8.70
CA VAL A 158 7.81 -5.06 -8.58
C VAL A 158 8.71 -6.20 -8.10
N ASP A 159 9.85 -6.37 -8.76
CA ASP A 159 10.86 -7.35 -8.35
C ASP A 159 11.38 -7.08 -6.93
N GLU A 160 11.62 -8.15 -6.18
CA GLU A 160 11.97 -8.09 -4.75
C GLU A 160 13.27 -7.29 -4.50
N GLU A 161 14.21 -7.38 -5.44
CA GLU A 161 15.48 -6.64 -5.44
C GLU A 161 15.29 -5.13 -5.60
N LEU A 162 14.17 -4.69 -6.17
CA LEU A 162 13.88 -3.27 -6.40
C LEU A 162 13.15 -2.60 -5.24
N ILE A 163 12.67 -3.38 -4.27
CA ILE A 163 11.81 -2.90 -3.17
C ILE A 163 12.53 -1.83 -2.34
N GLU A 164 13.78 -2.06 -1.97
CA GLU A 164 14.56 -1.13 -1.13
C GLU A 164 14.83 0.23 -1.79
N TYR A 165 14.71 0.30 -3.12
CA TYR A 165 14.92 1.51 -3.90
C TYR A 165 13.64 2.31 -4.12
N MET A 166 12.46 1.77 -3.78
CA MET A 166 11.22 2.53 -3.86
C MET A 166 11.27 3.72 -2.88
N LEU A 167 10.79 4.88 -3.31
CA LEU A 167 10.72 6.03 -2.43
C LEU A 167 9.53 5.87 -1.46
N PRO A 168 9.74 6.09 -0.15
CA PRO A 168 8.70 5.86 0.86
C PRO A 168 7.40 6.62 0.58
N PHE A 169 7.50 7.85 0.08
CA PHE A 169 6.35 8.66 -0.25
C PHE A 169 5.49 8.05 -1.35
N SER A 170 6.11 7.55 -2.44
CA SER A 170 5.39 6.92 -3.53
C SER A 170 4.79 5.56 -3.13
N VAL A 171 5.44 4.83 -2.22
CA VAL A 171 4.88 3.62 -1.62
C VAL A 171 3.61 3.95 -0.85
N ILE A 172 3.65 4.98 -0.02
CA ILE A 172 2.47 5.44 0.74
C ILE A 172 1.37 5.91 -0.23
N GLU A 173 1.62 6.84 -1.15
CA GLU A 173 0.59 7.29 -2.12
C GLU A 173 -0.03 6.12 -2.89
N THR A 174 0.79 5.15 -3.29
CA THR A 174 0.29 3.96 -3.99
C THR A 174 -0.55 3.09 -3.06
N PHE A 175 -0.08 2.79 -1.85
CA PHE A 175 -0.85 2.04 -0.86
C PHE A 175 -2.21 2.70 -0.59
N THR A 176 -2.28 4.03 -0.52
CA THR A 176 -3.55 4.80 -0.43
C THR A 176 -4.46 4.51 -1.61
N ALA A 177 -3.93 4.59 -2.83
CA ALA A 177 -4.72 4.31 -4.02
C ALA A 177 -5.20 2.85 -4.05
N LEU A 178 -4.38 1.90 -3.57
CA LEU A 178 -4.79 0.50 -3.44
C LEU A 178 -5.96 0.32 -2.50
N THR A 179 -5.96 1.00 -1.34
CA THR A 179 -7.08 0.90 -0.40
C THR A 179 -8.37 1.47 -0.98
N GLU A 180 -8.30 2.48 -1.85
CA GLU A 180 -9.48 3.03 -2.53
C GLU A 180 -10.02 2.11 -3.61
N ASN A 181 -9.11 1.65 -4.45
CA ASN A 181 -9.46 1.13 -5.75
C ASN A 181 -9.57 -0.39 -5.73
N HIS A 182 -8.88 -1.03 -4.78
CA HIS A 182 -8.89 -2.48 -4.54
C HIS A 182 -9.31 -2.83 -3.10
N PRO A 183 -10.49 -2.38 -2.65
CA PRO A 183 -11.02 -2.69 -1.32
C PRO A 183 -11.11 -4.19 -1.03
N GLU A 184 -11.34 -5.00 -2.06
CA GLU A 184 -11.46 -6.46 -1.97
C GLU A 184 -10.23 -7.13 -1.36
N VAL A 185 -9.03 -6.62 -1.66
CA VAL A 185 -7.74 -7.16 -1.16
C VAL A 185 -7.64 -7.07 0.36
N PHE A 186 -8.11 -5.96 0.92
CA PHE A 186 -8.04 -5.72 2.35
C PHE A 186 -9.15 -6.45 3.11
N LYS A 187 -10.33 -6.62 2.50
CA LYS A 187 -11.41 -7.45 3.06
C LYS A 187 -11.05 -8.93 3.10
N GLU A 188 -10.39 -9.43 2.06
CA GLU A 188 -9.90 -10.81 2.00
C GLU A 188 -8.91 -11.05 3.14
N ALA A 189 -7.92 -10.16 3.31
CA ALA A 189 -7.01 -10.22 4.45
C ALA A 189 -7.77 -10.21 5.80
N ASP A 190 -8.73 -9.32 6.00
CA ASP A 190 -9.51 -9.29 7.25
C ASP A 190 -10.31 -10.58 7.48
N ALA A 191 -10.88 -11.17 6.42
CA ALA A 191 -11.62 -12.43 6.48
C ALA A 191 -10.71 -13.64 6.76
N PHE A 192 -9.46 -13.63 6.29
CA PHE A 192 -8.46 -14.64 6.63
C PHE A 192 -8.06 -14.61 8.12
N PHE A 193 -8.26 -13.48 8.80
CA PHE A 193 -7.73 -13.24 10.15
C PHE A 193 -8.79 -12.95 11.22
N GLY A 194 -10.07 -12.93 10.84
CA GLY A 194 -11.25 -12.71 11.68
C GLY A 194 -11.80 -13.98 12.30
#